data_AF-A0ABD2XYL2-F1
#
_entry.id   AF-A0ABD2XYL2-F1
#
_cell.length_a   1.000
_cell.length_b   1.000
_cell.length_c   1.000
_cell.angle_alpha   90.00
_cell.angle_beta   90.00
_cell.angle_gamma   90.00
#
_symmetry.space_group_name_H-M   'P 1'
#
loop_
_entity.id
_entity.type
_entity.pdbx_description
1 polymer ?
#
loop_
_entity_poly.entity_id
_entity_poly.type
_entity_poly.pdbx_seq_one_letter_code
_entity_poly.pdbx_strand_id
1 'polypeptide(L)'
;MGSVFGDWPSIDPMNFSQLRPSDPSSSSRMTPVTYCPTHDRCLPPPNQVITSESRNILLRNMYKRTEDKQRCKRPASENLTIDQGQKHPRTSTAESPF
;
A
#
# COMPACT_ATOMS: atom_id res chain seq x y z
N MET A 1 21.37 12.55 40.87
CA MET A 1 21.54 11.29 40.11
C MET A 1 20.40 11.22 39.10
N GLY A 2 20.67 11.50 37.82
CA GLY A 2 19.66 11.40 36.76
C GLY A 2 19.46 9.94 36.35
N SER A 3 18.21 9.55 36.08
CA SER A 3 17.87 8.22 35.57
C SER A 3 18.58 7.96 34.25
N VAL A 4 19.24 6.79 34.12
CA VAL A 4 19.94 6.34 32.90
C VAL A 4 19.02 6.22 31.67
N PHE A 5 17.70 6.22 31.87
CA PHE A 5 16.71 6.12 30.80
C PHE A 5 15.95 7.41 30.50
N GLY A 6 16.30 8.53 31.15
CA GLY A 6 15.58 9.80 31.00
C GLY A 6 14.10 9.70 31.38
N ASP A 7 13.34 10.74 31.04
CA ASP A 7 11.90 10.80 31.26
C ASP A 7 11.15 10.21 30.06
N TRP A 8 10.30 9.22 30.29
CA TRP A 8 9.45 8.61 29.26
C TRP A 8 8.19 9.47 29.02
N PRO A 9 7.64 9.45 27.79
CA PRO A 9 6.42 10.19 27.51
C PRO A 9 5.27 9.70 28.40
N SER A 10 4.61 10.65 29.06
CA SER A 10 3.41 10.43 29.85
C SER A 10 2.29 11.32 29.32
N ILE A 11 1.18 10.72 28.91
CA ILE A 11 -0.02 11.45 28.46
C ILE A 11 -0.73 12.06 29.67
N ASP A 12 -0.84 11.29 30.75
CA ASP A 12 -1.35 11.73 32.06
C ASP A 12 -0.57 10.98 33.15
N PRO A 13 0.17 11.69 34.04
CA PRO A 13 0.89 11.09 35.16
C PRO A 13 0.01 10.25 36.09
N MET A 14 -1.30 10.47 36.12
CA MET A 14 -2.22 9.76 37.00
C MET A 14 -2.62 8.36 36.49
N ASN A 15 -2.47 8.07 35.19
CA ASN A 15 -2.94 6.84 34.53
C ASN A 15 -2.58 5.54 35.26
N PHE A 16 -1.38 5.47 35.84
CA PHE A 16 -0.87 4.27 36.51
C PHE A 16 -0.53 4.49 37.98
N SER A 17 -0.71 5.71 38.49
CA SER A 17 -0.31 6.11 39.86
C SER A 17 -1.03 5.33 40.97
N GLN A 18 -2.25 4.88 40.70
CA GLN A 18 -3.13 4.21 41.65
C GLN A 18 -3.12 2.68 41.52
N LEU A 19 -2.49 2.13 40.48
CA LEU A 19 -2.45 0.68 40.28
C LEU A 19 -1.58 0.04 41.36
N ARG A 20 -2.15 -0.93 42.07
CA ARG A 20 -1.47 -1.74 43.08
C ARG A 20 -1.59 -3.23 42.73
N PRO A 21 -0.78 -3.74 41.78
CA PRO A 21 -0.85 -5.14 41.34
C PRO A 21 -0.58 -6.16 42.45
N SER A 22 0.12 -5.75 43.52
CA SER A 22 0.47 -6.58 44.66
C SER A 22 -0.57 -6.60 45.79
N ASP A 23 -1.61 -5.75 45.71
CA ASP A 23 -2.67 -5.71 46.72
C ASP A 23 -3.73 -6.78 46.39
N PRO A 24 -3.89 -7.83 47.22
CA PRO A 24 -4.86 -8.90 46.97
C PRO A 24 -6.31 -8.44 47.10
N SER A 25 -6.56 -7.27 47.72
CA SER A 25 -7.89 -6.64 47.77
C SER A 25 -8.23 -5.88 46.48
N SER A 26 -7.22 -5.57 45.66
CA SER A 26 -7.38 -4.99 44.34
C SER A 26 -7.79 -6.09 43.36
N SER A 27 -9.07 -6.12 42.99
CA SER A 27 -9.55 -7.07 42.00
C SER A 27 -8.88 -6.80 40.65
N SER A 28 -7.98 -7.70 40.22
CA SER A 28 -7.39 -7.70 38.88
C SER A 28 -8.40 -8.10 37.78
N ARG A 29 -9.71 -7.84 37.99
CA ARG A 29 -10.74 -8.05 36.97
C ARG A 29 -10.73 -6.89 35.98
N MET A 30 -9.61 -6.76 35.27
CA MET A 30 -9.50 -5.97 34.07
C MET A 30 -9.86 -6.82 32.85
N THR A 31 -10.87 -7.69 32.98
CA THR A 31 -11.38 -8.46 31.85
C THR A 31 -12.36 -7.56 31.10
N PRO A 32 -12.04 -7.12 29.88
CA PRO A 32 -12.97 -6.33 29.09
C PRO A 32 -14.23 -7.17 28.83
N VAL A 33 -15.38 -6.55 28.96
CA VAL A 33 -16.66 -7.19 28.66
C VAL A 33 -16.75 -7.41 27.14
N THR A 34 -17.26 -8.57 26.72
CA THR A 34 -17.55 -8.83 25.31
C THR A 34 -18.64 -7.87 24.82
N TYR A 35 -18.34 -7.09 23.79
CA TYR A 35 -19.31 -6.19 23.18
C TYR A 35 -20.39 -6.98 22.42
N CYS A 36 -21.64 -6.74 22.76
CA CYS A 36 -22.82 -7.33 22.11
C CYS A 36 -23.62 -6.20 21.42
N PRO A 37 -23.51 -6.02 20.10
CA PRO A 37 -24.21 -4.97 19.37
C PRO A 37 -25.74 -5.17 19.45
N THR A 38 -26.48 -4.17 19.91
CA THR A 38 -27.96 -4.16 19.92
C THR A 38 -28.57 -3.33 18.80
N HIS A 39 -27.74 -2.61 18.04
CA HIS A 39 -28.14 -1.73 16.96
C HIS A 39 -27.15 -1.84 15.80
N ASP A 40 -27.61 -1.53 14.59
CA ASP A 40 -26.82 -1.50 13.35
C ASP A 40 -25.74 -0.41 13.28
N ARG A 41 -25.37 0.21 14.41
CA ARG A 41 -24.36 1.27 14.47
C ARG A 41 -22.93 0.80 14.13
N CYS A 42 -22.72 -0.52 14.09
CA CYS A 42 -21.47 -1.15 13.66
C CYS A 42 -21.51 -1.61 12.19
N LEU A 43 -22.58 -1.35 11.45
CA LEU A 43 -22.57 -1.57 10.02
C LEU A 43 -21.64 -0.53 9.36
N PRO A 44 -20.80 -0.94 8.39
CA PRO A 44 -20.04 0.02 7.61
C PRO A 44 -21.00 1.04 7.00
N PRO A 45 -20.60 2.31 6.87
CA PRO A 45 -21.44 3.34 6.25
C PRO A 45 -22.02 2.80 4.94
N PRO A 46 -23.35 2.82 4.75
CA PRO A 46 -24.01 2.08 3.67
C PRO A 46 -23.59 2.53 2.27
N ASN A 47 -22.94 3.70 2.18
CA ASN A 47 -22.57 4.35 0.93
C ASN A 47 -21.12 4.03 0.49
N GLN A 48 -20.37 3.22 1.24
CA GLN A 48 -19.00 2.85 0.90
C GLN A 48 -18.77 1.34 1.10
N VAL A 49 -18.50 0.65 -0.01
CA VAL A 49 -18.25 -0.79 -0.02
C VAL A 49 -16.80 -1.04 -0.38
N ILE A 50 -16.12 -1.88 0.39
CA ILE A 50 -14.77 -2.37 0.05
C ILE A 50 -14.93 -3.42 -1.06
N THR A 51 -14.37 -3.14 -2.24
CA THR A 51 -14.44 -4.04 -3.39
C THR A 51 -13.05 -4.53 -3.80
N SER A 52 -12.94 -5.79 -4.22
CA SER A 52 -11.73 -6.32 -4.83
C SER A 52 -11.68 -6.02 -6.33
N GLU A 53 -10.49 -5.77 -6.86
CA GLU A 53 -10.30 -5.65 -8.31
C GLU A 53 -10.43 -7.03 -8.96
N SER A 54 -11.32 -7.17 -9.94
CA SER A 54 -11.54 -8.44 -10.66
C SER A 54 -10.47 -8.76 -11.69
N ARG A 55 -9.66 -7.77 -12.10
CA ARG A 55 -8.64 -7.94 -13.12
C ARG A 55 -7.46 -8.73 -12.56
N ASN A 56 -7.03 -9.74 -13.33
CA ASN A 56 -5.82 -10.50 -13.03
C ASN A 56 -4.59 -9.57 -12.93
N ILE A 57 -3.73 -9.84 -11.95
CA ILE A 57 -2.54 -9.02 -11.65
C ILE A 57 -1.58 -8.85 -12.83
N LEU A 58 -1.42 -9.87 -13.68
CA LEU A 58 -0.54 -9.82 -14.84
C LEU A 58 -1.11 -8.87 -15.90
N LEU A 59 -2.40 -9.00 -16.20
CA LEU A 59 -3.09 -8.14 -17.15
C LEU A 59 -3.09 -6.68 -16.69
N ARG A 60 -3.32 -6.43 -15.40
CA ARG A 60 -3.21 -5.09 -14.80
C ARG A 60 -1.85 -4.47 -15.04
N ASN A 61 -0.78 -5.24 -14.85
CA ASN A 61 0.59 -4.77 -15.08
C ASN A 61 0.87 -4.48 -16.55
N MET A 62 0.40 -5.34 -17.47
CA MET A 62 0.55 -5.12 -18.91
C MET A 62 -0.17 -3.85 -19.35
N TYR A 63 -1.44 -3.66 -18.97
CA TYR A 63 -2.21 -2.47 -19.35
C TYR A 63 -1.61 -1.18 -18.80
N LYS A 64 -1.19 -1.17 -17.52
CA LYS A 64 -0.51 -0.03 -16.92
C LYS A 64 0.74 0.38 -17.71
N ARG A 65 1.61 -0.59 -18.04
CA ARG A 65 2.82 -0.33 -18.84
C ARG A 65 2.49 0.17 -20.24
N THR A 66 1.42 -0.31 -20.86
CA THR A 66 1.00 0.19 -22.18
C THR A 66 0.46 1.61 -22.11
N GLU A 67 -0.36 1.95 -21.10
CA GLU A 67 -0.87 3.32 -20.92
C GLU A 67 0.25 4.34 -20.70
N ASP A 68 1.24 4.01 -19.87
CA ASP A 68 2.39 4.89 -19.60
C ASP A 68 3.21 5.14 -20.87
N LYS A 69 3.37 4.11 -21.73
CA LYS A 69 4.01 4.25 -23.04
C LYS A 69 3.17 5.08 -24.02
N GLN A 70 1.84 4.96 -23.99
CA GLN A 70 0.93 5.71 -24.88
C GLN A 70 0.78 7.18 -24.45
N ARG A 71 0.88 7.51 -23.16
CA ARG A 71 0.95 8.90 -22.68
C ARG A 71 2.18 9.64 -23.24
N CYS A 72 3.26 8.91 -23.50
CA CYS A 72 4.46 9.44 -24.17
C CYS A 72 4.27 9.63 -25.69
N LYS A 73 3.16 9.14 -26.28
CA LYS A 73 2.87 9.24 -27.72
C LYS A 73 1.90 10.37 -28.10
N ARG A 74 1.64 11.37 -27.24
CA ARG A 74 1.27 12.68 -27.79
C ARG A 74 2.56 13.32 -28.27
N PRO A 75 2.88 13.31 -29.58
CA PRO A 75 3.92 14.20 -30.06
C PRO A 75 3.46 15.61 -29.72
N ALA A 76 4.20 16.31 -28.88
CA ALA A 76 4.25 17.76 -29.02
C ALA A 76 4.65 18.00 -30.48
N SER A 77 3.82 18.72 -31.23
CA SER A 77 3.99 19.00 -32.65
C SER A 77 5.27 19.79 -32.98
N GLU A 78 6.14 20.03 -32.01
CA GLU A 78 7.36 20.83 -32.13
C GLU A 78 8.63 20.03 -32.41
N ASN A 79 8.62 18.69 -32.31
CA ASN A 79 9.81 17.89 -32.65
C ASN A 79 9.69 17.23 -34.03
N LEU A 80 9.44 18.04 -35.05
CA LEU A 80 9.67 17.66 -36.45
C LEU A 80 11.12 17.97 -36.83
N THR A 81 12.06 17.14 -36.39
CA THR A 81 13.34 17.01 -37.09
C THR A 81 13.41 15.62 -37.67
N ILE A 82 13.14 15.57 -38.98
CA ILE A 82 13.36 14.44 -39.86
C ILE A 82 14.85 14.12 -39.83
N ASP A 83 15.23 12.95 -39.33
CA ASP A 83 16.42 12.30 -39.86
C ASP A 83 16.09 10.82 -40.13
N GLN A 84 15.91 10.54 -41.42
CA GLN A 84 15.66 9.21 -41.96
C GLN A 84 16.97 8.41 -41.90
N GLY A 85 17.21 7.72 -40.79
CA GLY A 85 18.39 6.89 -40.59
C GLY A 85 18.13 5.40 -40.62
N GLN A 86 18.49 4.75 -41.74
CA GLN A 86 18.92 3.35 -41.84
C GLN A 86 17.83 2.26 -41.96
N LYS A 87 17.56 1.88 -43.22
CA LYS A 87 16.84 0.66 -43.61
C LYS A 87 17.64 -0.59 -43.18
N HIS A 88 16.93 -1.63 -42.74
CA HIS A 88 17.48 -2.95 -42.38
C HIS A 88 18.32 -3.57 -43.52
N PRO A 89 19.50 -4.16 -43.24
CA PRO A 89 20.17 -5.06 -44.17
C PRO A 89 19.43 -6.41 -44.25
N ARG A 90 19.19 -6.88 -45.48
CA ARG A 90 18.59 -8.18 -45.80
C ARG A 90 19.44 -9.34 -45.27
N THR A 91 18.77 -10.39 -44.81
CA THR A 91 19.32 -11.71 -44.46
C THR A 91 20.07 -12.32 -45.64
N SER A 92 21.34 -12.68 -45.45
CA SER A 92 22.11 -13.47 -46.42
C SER A 92 22.00 -14.94 -46.06
N THR A 93 21.28 -15.72 -46.88
CA THR A 93 21.28 -17.18 -46.85
C THR A 93 22.64 -17.68 -47.33
N ALA A 94 23.39 -18.35 -46.46
CA ALA A 94 24.56 -19.13 -46.86
C ALA A 94 24.10 -20.57 -47.13
N GLU A 95 24.00 -20.94 -48.41
CA GLU A 95 24.04 -22.34 -48.85
C GLU A 95 25.42 -22.91 -48.57
N SER A 96 25.48 -24.12 -48.00
CA SER A 96 26.69 -24.94 -47.88
C SER A 96 26.46 -26.24 -48.64
N PRO A 97 27.35 -26.63 -49.57
CA PRO A 97 27.28 -27.95 -50.20
C PRO A 97 28.08 -28.98 -49.38
N PHE A 98 27.50 -30.16 -49.21
CA PHE A 98 28.24 -31.42 -49.14
C PHE A 98 27.77 -32.28 -50.32
#